data_AF-A0A2P8L8Z7-F1
#
_entry.id   AF-A0A2P8L8Z7-F1
#
_cell.length_a   1.000
_cell.length_b   1.000
_cell.length_c   1.000
_cell.angle_alpha   90.00
_cell.angle_beta   90.00
_cell.angle_gamma   90.00
#
_symmetry.space_group_name_H-M   'P 1'
#
loop_
_entity.id
_entity.type
_entity.pdbx_description
1 polymer ?
#
loop_
_entity_poly.entity_id
_entity_poly.type
_entity_poly.pdbx_seq_one_letter_code
_entity_poly.pdbx_strand_id
1 'polypeptide(L)'
;MDGGEAWTAFSSPAASKTFKRGEANSRTFNFSAVERATYKNVRQRVQNHLFNKCAGSCAYCRRPVGHYGWAWHIEHVLPKSKHSSLTFSLDNLTVGCVHCNQWKGARIDRHLVGKILPIINPSLPGFTYSAHLTYVQISTDSLSFAKYSHCSPEGAKTYEKLSFEMLERSYAINGMHPPLASLHEKIERAIGVGLSAMEGQGLAELLFELKKSIYKIN
;
A
#
# COMPACT_ATOMS: atom_id res chain seq x y z
N MET A 1 17.86 -9.42 -17.21
CA MET A 1 16.89 -8.60 -16.47
C MET A 1 16.21 -9.52 -15.48
N ASP A 2 16.23 -9.21 -14.19
CA ASP A 2 15.41 -9.96 -13.21
C ASP A 2 13.97 -9.41 -13.16
N GLY A 3 13.09 -10.05 -12.37
CA GLY A 3 11.71 -9.60 -12.23
C GLY A 3 11.58 -8.17 -11.68
N GLY A 4 12.44 -7.73 -10.78
CA GLY A 4 12.39 -6.38 -10.21
C GLY A 4 12.78 -5.30 -11.23
N GLU A 5 13.85 -5.54 -11.98
CA GLU A 5 14.30 -4.71 -13.10
C GLU A 5 13.21 -4.63 -14.18
N ALA A 6 12.61 -5.78 -14.53
CA ALA A 6 11.53 -5.86 -15.51
C ALA A 6 10.28 -5.09 -15.08
N TRP A 7 9.87 -5.22 -13.80
CA TRP A 7 8.77 -4.42 -13.28
C TRP A 7 9.04 -2.93 -13.38
N THR A 8 10.28 -2.50 -13.12
CA THR A 8 10.65 -1.09 -13.14
C THR A 8 10.53 -0.49 -14.54
N ALA A 9 10.93 -1.25 -15.56
CA ALA A 9 10.69 -0.89 -16.96
C ALA A 9 9.19 -0.88 -17.31
N PHE A 10 8.44 -1.87 -16.83
CA PHE A 10 7.00 -2.00 -17.07
C PHE A 10 6.15 -0.90 -16.40
N SER A 11 6.43 -0.58 -15.13
CA SER A 11 5.63 0.37 -14.32
C SER A 11 5.90 1.83 -14.68
N SER A 12 7.06 2.11 -15.28
CA SER A 12 7.45 3.44 -15.75
C SER A 12 8.17 3.32 -17.11
N PRO A 13 7.43 3.03 -18.21
CA PRO A 13 8.02 2.84 -19.53
C PRO A 13 8.72 4.12 -20.01
N ALA A 14 10.01 4.00 -20.32
CA ALA A 14 10.86 5.07 -20.82
C ALA A 14 11.64 4.59 -22.06
N ALA A 15 12.20 5.51 -22.84
CA ALA A 15 12.96 5.15 -24.05
C ALA A 15 14.18 4.28 -23.74
N SER A 16 14.78 4.49 -22.57
CA SER A 16 15.83 3.63 -22.04
C SER A 16 15.71 3.50 -20.52
N LYS A 17 16.23 2.39 -19.98
CA LYS A 17 16.42 2.18 -18.53
C LYS A 17 17.78 1.56 -18.29
N THR A 18 18.53 2.14 -17.36
CA THR A 18 19.84 1.64 -16.95
C THR A 18 19.74 1.01 -15.56
N PHE A 19 20.24 -0.22 -15.43
CA PHE A 19 20.30 -0.95 -14.17
C PHE A 19 21.77 -1.18 -13.80
N LYS A 20 22.13 -0.83 -12.57
CA LYS A 20 23.47 -1.03 -12.02
C LYS A 20 23.54 -2.36 -11.28
N ARG A 21 24.61 -3.14 -11.50
CA ARG A 21 24.92 -4.41 -10.84
C ARG A 21 26.33 -4.31 -10.25
N GLY A 22 26.45 -3.69 -9.08
CA GLY A 22 27.74 -3.36 -8.46
C GLY A 22 28.38 -2.09 -9.04
N GLU A 23 29.57 -1.74 -8.58
CA GLU A 23 30.24 -0.45 -8.87
C GLU A 23 30.65 -0.29 -10.35
N ALA A 24 30.91 -1.39 -11.07
CA ALA A 24 31.50 -1.35 -12.41
C ALA A 24 30.62 -1.91 -13.55
N ASN A 25 29.43 -2.47 -13.27
CA ASN A 25 28.63 -3.16 -14.29
C ASN A 25 27.22 -2.56 -14.41
N SER A 26 27.00 -1.74 -15.45
CA SER A 26 25.67 -1.20 -15.77
C SER A 26 25.17 -1.75 -17.10
N ARG A 27 23.91 -2.16 -17.14
CA ARG A 27 23.23 -2.54 -18.39
C ARG A 27 22.13 -1.55 -18.71
N THR A 28 22.16 -1.01 -19.93
CA THR A 28 21.11 -0.16 -20.46
C THR A 28 20.25 -0.95 -21.43
N PHE A 29 18.94 -0.90 -21.22
CA PHE A 29 17.94 -1.45 -22.12
C PHE A 29 17.23 -0.31 -22.82
N ASN A 30 17.10 -0.42 -24.14
CA ASN A 30 16.35 0.51 -24.95
C ASN A 30 15.01 -0.13 -25.32
N PHE A 31 13.96 0.69 -25.38
CA PHE A 31 12.62 0.26 -25.72
C PHE A 31 12.11 1.15 -26.84
N SER A 32 11.58 0.55 -27.90
CA SER A 32 10.91 1.23 -29.00
C SER A 32 9.64 1.96 -28.55
N ALA A 33 9.13 2.86 -29.40
CA ALA A 33 7.86 3.52 -29.13
C ALA A 33 6.69 2.52 -29.04
N VAL A 34 6.70 1.48 -29.88
CA VAL A 34 5.69 0.43 -29.91
C VAL A 34 5.71 -0.38 -28.61
N GLU A 35 6.86 -0.83 -28.13
CA GLU A 35 6.97 -1.56 -26.86
C GLU A 35 6.46 -0.73 -25.68
N ARG A 36 6.83 0.56 -25.61
CA ARG A 36 6.34 1.45 -24.54
C ARG A 36 4.83 1.63 -24.60
N ALA A 37 4.24 1.73 -25.80
CA ALA A 37 2.79 1.79 -25.97
C ALA A 37 2.11 0.48 -25.52
N THR A 38 2.68 -0.67 -25.89
CA THR A 38 2.22 -1.99 -25.45
C THR A 38 2.26 -2.12 -23.92
N TYR A 39 3.35 -1.73 -23.26
CA TYR A 39 3.45 -1.79 -21.80
C TYR A 39 2.42 -0.92 -21.10
N LYS A 40 2.18 0.31 -21.62
CA LYS A 40 1.12 1.18 -21.11
C LYS A 40 -0.26 0.52 -21.25
N ASN A 41 -0.56 -0.08 -22.39
CA ASN A 41 -1.84 -0.74 -22.63
C ASN A 41 -2.04 -1.95 -21.72
N VAL A 42 -1.04 -2.84 -21.62
CA VAL A 42 -1.09 -4.02 -20.75
C VAL A 42 -1.23 -3.60 -19.29
N ARG A 43 -0.48 -2.61 -18.83
CA ARG A 43 -0.60 -2.07 -17.47
C ARG A 43 -2.00 -1.54 -17.20
N GLN A 44 -2.59 -0.78 -18.13
CA GLN A 44 -3.96 -0.29 -17.98
C GLN A 44 -4.98 -1.43 -17.85
N ARG A 45 -4.81 -2.49 -18.65
CA ARG A 45 -5.68 -3.68 -18.56
C ARG A 45 -5.53 -4.39 -17.21
N VAL A 46 -4.31 -4.54 -16.70
CA VAL A 46 -4.04 -5.11 -15.37
C VAL A 46 -4.65 -4.24 -14.27
N GLN A 47 -4.49 -2.91 -14.35
CA GLN A 47 -5.10 -1.98 -13.40
C GLN A 47 -6.62 -2.13 -13.36
N ASN A 48 -7.27 -2.11 -14.53
CA ASN A 48 -8.73 -2.24 -14.63
C ASN A 48 -9.20 -3.60 -14.09
N HIS A 49 -8.50 -4.68 -14.44
CA HIS A 49 -8.81 -6.02 -13.95
C HIS A 49 -8.74 -6.10 -12.41
N LEU A 50 -7.63 -5.63 -11.81
CA LEU A 50 -7.45 -5.66 -10.36
C LEU A 50 -8.44 -4.74 -9.63
N PHE A 51 -8.68 -3.53 -10.16
CA PHE A 51 -9.65 -2.59 -9.60
C PHE A 51 -11.05 -3.20 -9.57
N ASN A 52 -11.48 -3.82 -10.67
CA ASN A 52 -12.78 -4.49 -10.76
C ASN A 52 -12.85 -5.71 -9.83
N LYS A 53 -11.80 -6.55 -9.79
CA LYS A 53 -11.71 -7.71 -8.89
C LYS A 53 -11.84 -7.31 -7.41
N CYS A 54 -11.33 -6.14 -7.06
CA CYS A 54 -11.40 -5.60 -5.70
C CYS A 54 -12.58 -4.65 -5.47
N ALA A 55 -13.52 -4.55 -6.42
CA ALA A 55 -14.70 -3.67 -6.36
C ALA A 55 -14.35 -2.20 -6.06
N GLY A 56 -13.23 -1.71 -6.62
CA GLY A 56 -12.77 -0.34 -6.41
C GLY A 56 -12.24 -0.05 -5.01
N SER A 57 -11.94 -1.08 -4.21
CA SER A 57 -11.43 -0.94 -2.84
C SER A 57 -10.04 -1.55 -2.67
N CYS A 58 -9.32 -1.09 -1.65
CA CYS A 58 -8.08 -1.73 -1.21
C CYS A 58 -8.35 -3.19 -0.80
N ALA A 59 -7.52 -4.11 -1.25
CA ALA A 59 -7.69 -5.54 -0.96
C ALA A 59 -7.45 -5.89 0.53
N TYR A 60 -6.70 -5.05 1.24
CA TYR A 60 -6.38 -5.24 2.65
C TYR A 60 -7.36 -4.53 3.59
N CYS A 61 -7.57 -3.22 3.39
CA CYS A 61 -8.40 -2.43 4.31
C CYS A 61 -9.81 -2.15 3.79
N ARG A 62 -10.17 -2.59 2.58
CA ARG A 62 -11.50 -2.39 1.98
C ARG A 62 -12.00 -0.94 1.82
N ARG A 63 -11.20 0.06 2.22
CA ARG A 63 -11.46 1.45 1.89
C ARG A 63 -11.56 1.62 0.38
N PRO A 64 -12.56 2.36 -0.12
CA PRO A 64 -12.62 2.75 -1.53
C PRO A 64 -11.33 3.47 -1.93
N VAL A 65 -10.84 3.18 -3.13
CA VAL A 65 -9.67 3.83 -3.70
C VAL A 65 -10.08 4.57 -4.96
N GLY A 66 -9.56 5.78 -5.12
CA GLY A 66 -9.81 6.61 -6.30
C GLY A 66 -8.81 6.30 -7.42
N HIS A 67 -8.16 7.36 -7.92
CA HIS A 67 -7.25 7.27 -9.04
C HIS A 67 -5.98 6.46 -8.73
N TYR A 68 -5.62 5.59 -9.68
CA TYR A 68 -4.37 4.84 -9.66
C TYR A 68 -3.18 5.81 -9.68
N GLY A 69 -2.12 5.48 -8.93
CA GLY A 69 -0.92 6.29 -8.84
C GLY A 69 -0.96 7.33 -7.71
N TRP A 70 -2.15 7.65 -7.21
CA TRP A 70 -2.35 8.61 -6.12
C TRP A 70 -2.96 7.94 -4.89
N ALA A 71 -4.11 7.28 -5.05
CA ALA A 71 -4.80 6.61 -3.94
C ALA A 71 -4.34 5.16 -3.74
N TRP A 72 -3.89 4.52 -4.82
CA TRP A 72 -3.49 3.11 -4.82
C TRP A 72 -2.47 2.79 -5.91
N HIS A 73 -1.79 1.66 -5.73
CA HIS A 73 -0.87 1.08 -6.68
C HIS A 73 -1.15 -0.42 -6.86
N ILE A 74 -0.63 -1.00 -7.95
CA ILE A 74 -0.60 -2.46 -8.09
C ILE A 74 0.40 -2.94 -7.03
N GLU A 75 -0.12 -3.73 -6.10
CA GLU A 75 0.63 -4.22 -4.96
C GLU A 75 0.97 -5.69 -5.15
N HIS A 76 2.22 -6.04 -4.85
CA HIS A 76 2.68 -7.41 -4.84
C HIS A 76 2.36 -8.04 -3.48
N VAL A 77 1.52 -9.07 -3.44
CA VAL A 77 1.21 -9.79 -2.19
C VAL A 77 2.48 -10.35 -1.55
N LEU A 78 3.28 -11.07 -2.34
CA LEU A 78 4.65 -11.44 -2.00
C LEU A 78 5.63 -10.48 -2.69
N PRO A 79 6.55 -9.84 -1.94
CA PRO A 79 7.38 -8.76 -2.46
C PRO A 79 8.30 -9.24 -3.59
N LYS A 80 8.26 -8.51 -4.71
CA LYS A 80 9.09 -8.79 -5.89
C LYS A 80 10.61 -8.80 -5.61
N SER A 81 11.06 -8.12 -4.56
CA SER A 81 12.48 -8.11 -4.14
C SER A 81 12.95 -9.46 -3.60
N LYS A 82 12.04 -10.28 -3.07
CA LYS A 82 12.33 -11.62 -2.54
C LYS A 82 11.80 -12.73 -3.45
N HIS A 83 10.77 -12.45 -4.26
CA HIS A 83 10.13 -13.41 -5.14
C HIS A 83 10.00 -12.88 -6.57
N SER A 84 11.14 -12.63 -7.22
CA SER A 84 11.20 -12.02 -8.56
C SER A 84 10.48 -12.84 -9.65
N SER A 85 10.37 -14.17 -9.48
CA SER A 85 9.62 -15.06 -10.38
C SER A 85 8.11 -14.81 -10.34
N LEU A 86 7.59 -14.18 -9.28
CA LEU A 86 6.15 -13.90 -9.10
C LEU A 86 5.78 -12.47 -9.49
N THR A 87 6.72 -11.68 -10.03
CA THR A 87 6.50 -10.26 -10.34
C THR A 87 5.29 -10.01 -11.25
N PHE A 88 5.08 -10.85 -12.26
CA PHE A 88 4.02 -10.70 -13.25
C PHE A 88 2.92 -11.76 -13.11
N SER A 89 2.94 -12.54 -12.02
CA SER A 89 1.86 -13.48 -11.72
C SER A 89 0.64 -12.70 -11.25
N LEU A 90 -0.48 -12.78 -11.97
CA LEU A 90 -1.72 -12.08 -11.60
C LEU A 90 -2.22 -12.50 -10.20
N ASP A 91 -1.97 -13.73 -9.79
CA ASP A 91 -2.32 -14.24 -8.45
C ASP A 91 -1.37 -13.74 -7.35
N ASN A 92 -0.34 -12.95 -7.71
CA ASN A 92 0.50 -12.22 -6.77
C ASN A 92 0.27 -10.71 -6.82
N LEU A 93 -0.66 -10.22 -7.65
CA LEU A 93 -0.97 -8.80 -7.80
C LEU A 93 -2.34 -8.47 -7.21
N THR A 94 -2.44 -7.31 -6.56
CA THR A 94 -3.68 -6.84 -5.96
C THR A 94 -3.76 -5.31 -5.92
N VAL A 95 -4.89 -4.77 -5.46
CA VAL A 95 -5.05 -3.34 -5.18
C VAL A 95 -4.54 -3.04 -3.78
N GLY A 96 -3.44 -2.29 -3.67
CA GLY A 96 -2.96 -1.77 -2.40
C GLY A 96 -3.12 -0.24 -2.33
N CYS A 97 -3.89 0.27 -1.37
CA CYS A 97 -3.87 1.71 -1.10
C CYS A 97 -2.49 2.12 -0.58
N VAL A 98 -2.13 3.41 -0.74
CA VAL A 98 -0.81 3.93 -0.35
C VAL A 98 -0.45 3.58 1.10
N HIS A 99 -1.40 3.72 2.03
CA HIS A 99 -1.20 3.40 3.45
C HIS A 99 -0.89 1.92 3.69
N CYS A 100 -1.70 1.00 3.14
CA CYS A 100 -1.49 -0.44 3.36
C CYS A 100 -0.20 -0.91 2.70
N ASN A 101 0.09 -0.43 1.49
CA ASN A 101 1.34 -0.72 0.79
C ASN A 101 2.55 -0.26 1.61
N GLN A 102 2.54 0.99 2.09
CA GLN A 102 3.63 1.53 2.91
C GLN A 102 3.90 0.70 4.17
N TRP A 103 2.86 0.40 4.96
CA TRP A 103 3.04 -0.39 6.18
C TRP A 103 3.43 -1.84 5.90
N LYS A 104 2.89 -2.46 4.86
CA LYS A 104 3.30 -3.80 4.42
C LYS A 104 4.77 -3.80 4.04
N GLY A 105 5.23 -2.84 3.24
CA GLY A 105 6.63 -2.68 2.87
C GLY A 105 7.55 -2.56 4.08
N ALA A 106 7.18 -1.68 5.03
CA ALA A 106 7.99 -1.37 6.19
C ALA A 106 8.05 -2.51 7.23
N ARG A 107 6.91 -3.16 7.51
CA ARG A 107 6.75 -4.08 8.66
C ARG A 107 6.69 -5.56 8.27
N ILE A 108 6.40 -5.87 7.01
CA ILE A 108 6.18 -7.24 6.55
C ILE A 108 7.21 -7.62 5.51
N ASP A 109 7.26 -6.90 4.38
CA ASP A 109 8.07 -7.30 3.23
C ASP A 109 9.56 -7.38 3.57
N ARG A 110 10.08 -6.43 4.35
CA ARG A 110 11.47 -6.43 4.83
C ARG A 110 11.81 -7.68 5.65
N HIS A 111 10.87 -8.18 6.44
CA HIS A 111 11.07 -9.29 7.38
C HIS A 111 10.56 -10.64 6.90
N LEU A 112 9.87 -10.69 5.75
CA LEU A 112 9.31 -11.92 5.20
C LEU A 112 10.39 -12.96 4.87
N VAL A 113 10.22 -14.20 5.35
CA VAL A 113 11.07 -15.35 5.02
C VAL A 113 10.19 -16.43 4.39
N GLY A 114 10.63 -16.98 3.25
CA GLY A 114 9.82 -17.93 2.49
C GLY A 114 8.58 -17.27 1.87
N LYS A 115 7.53 -18.07 1.63
CA LYS A 115 6.28 -17.62 0.96
C LYS A 115 5.08 -17.48 1.90
N ILE A 116 5.27 -17.60 3.20
CA ILE A 116 4.19 -17.59 4.18
C ILE A 116 3.96 -16.16 4.63
N LEU A 117 2.83 -15.58 4.24
CA LEU A 117 2.46 -14.21 4.60
C LEU A 117 1.84 -14.19 6.01
N PRO A 118 2.29 -13.32 6.92
CA PRO A 118 1.75 -13.26 8.29
C PRO A 118 0.40 -12.53 8.38
N ILE A 119 -0.07 -11.92 7.29
CA ILE A 119 -1.33 -11.20 7.18
C ILE A 119 -2.24 -11.91 6.17
N ILE A 120 -3.47 -11.43 5.99
CA ILE A 120 -4.37 -11.96 4.97
C ILE A 120 -3.71 -11.94 3.59
N ASN A 121 -3.95 -12.99 2.82
CA ASN A 121 -3.55 -13.06 1.42
C ASN A 121 -4.80 -12.96 0.54
N PRO A 122 -5.12 -11.77 0.00
CA PRO A 122 -6.34 -11.55 -0.77
C PRO A 122 -6.35 -12.24 -2.14
N SER A 123 -5.22 -12.84 -2.56
CA SER A 123 -5.09 -13.52 -3.83
C SER A 123 -5.19 -15.05 -3.74
N LEU A 124 -5.38 -15.61 -2.53
CA LEU A 124 -5.62 -17.05 -2.39
C LEU A 124 -6.95 -17.46 -3.07
N PRO A 125 -6.98 -18.63 -3.75
CA PRO A 125 -8.24 -19.20 -4.23
C PRO A 125 -9.24 -19.37 -3.08
N GLY A 126 -10.49 -18.93 -3.28
CA GLY A 126 -11.54 -19.02 -2.25
C GLY A 126 -11.41 -18.02 -1.10
N PHE A 127 -10.46 -17.07 -1.15
CA PHE A 127 -10.31 -16.06 -0.11
C PHE A 127 -11.60 -15.27 0.12
N THR A 128 -12.06 -15.25 1.37
CA THR A 128 -13.25 -14.51 1.78
C THR A 128 -12.87 -13.51 2.86
N TYR A 129 -12.97 -12.22 2.56
CA TYR A 129 -12.51 -11.16 3.49
C TYR A 129 -13.22 -11.22 4.84
N SER A 130 -14.55 -11.43 4.85
CA SER A 130 -15.36 -11.53 6.06
C SER A 130 -15.02 -12.71 6.97
N ALA A 131 -14.30 -13.71 6.47
CA ALA A 131 -13.77 -14.79 7.29
C ALA A 131 -12.55 -14.36 8.13
N HIS A 132 -12.01 -13.15 7.90
CA HIS A 132 -10.87 -12.63 8.65
C HIS A 132 -11.13 -11.26 9.27
N LEU A 133 -11.76 -10.36 8.51
CA LEU A 133 -11.94 -8.97 8.85
C LEU A 133 -13.33 -8.48 8.43
N THR A 134 -13.90 -7.59 9.21
CA THR A 134 -15.08 -6.79 8.85
C THR A 134 -14.69 -5.33 8.87
N TYR A 135 -15.17 -4.56 7.90
CA TYR A 135 -14.97 -3.11 7.84
C TYR A 135 -16.32 -2.43 7.72
N VAL A 136 -16.57 -1.44 8.59
CA VAL A 136 -17.74 -0.58 8.56
C VAL A 136 -17.27 0.85 8.47
N GLN A 137 -17.80 1.61 7.51
CA GLN A 137 -17.62 3.04 7.41
C GLN A 137 -18.99 3.70 7.27
N ILE A 138 -19.25 4.70 8.10
CA ILE A 138 -20.45 5.54 8.04
C ILE A 138 -19.96 6.98 7.98
N SER A 139 -20.42 7.73 6.98
CA SER A 139 -20.03 9.12 6.81
C SER A 139 -21.26 9.94 6.40
N THR A 140 -21.52 11.01 7.15
CA THR A 140 -22.46 12.08 6.84
C THR A 140 -21.69 13.41 6.78
N ASP A 141 -22.41 14.52 6.62
CA ASP A 141 -21.87 15.88 6.75
C ASP A 141 -21.31 16.20 8.14
N SER A 142 -21.80 15.52 9.17
CA SER A 142 -21.60 15.84 10.59
C SER A 142 -21.03 14.67 11.41
N LEU A 143 -20.93 13.47 10.82
CA LEU A 143 -20.41 12.27 11.47
C LEU A 143 -19.50 11.51 10.52
N SER A 144 -18.32 11.12 10.99
CA SER A 144 -17.46 10.17 10.28
C SER A 144 -16.98 9.10 11.24
N PHE A 145 -17.35 7.85 10.94
CA PHE A 145 -17.04 6.69 11.72
C PHE A 145 -16.47 5.60 10.82
N ALA A 146 -15.38 4.97 11.27
CA ALA A 146 -14.81 3.81 10.61
C ALA A 146 -14.34 2.81 11.66
N LYS A 147 -14.70 1.54 11.50
CA LYS A 147 -14.29 0.47 12.40
C LYS A 147 -13.97 -0.81 11.64
N TYR A 148 -12.93 -1.48 12.10
CA TYR A 148 -12.55 -2.82 11.72
C TYR A 148 -12.70 -3.74 12.93
N SER A 149 -13.19 -4.94 12.64
CA SER A 149 -13.19 -6.07 13.57
C SER A 149 -12.48 -7.23 12.90
N HIS A 150 -11.85 -8.10 13.68
CA HIS A 150 -11.17 -9.29 13.17
C HIS A 150 -11.64 -10.56 13.89
N CYS A 151 -11.72 -11.67 13.16
CA CYS A 151 -12.20 -12.95 13.68
C CYS A 151 -11.24 -14.12 13.42
N SER A 152 -10.08 -13.86 12.80
CA SER A 152 -9.05 -14.86 12.55
C SER A 152 -7.65 -14.36 12.97
N PRO A 153 -6.68 -15.27 13.18
CA PRO A 153 -5.30 -14.89 13.48
C PRO A 153 -4.66 -14.01 12.39
N GLU A 154 -4.90 -14.30 11.11
CA GLU A 154 -4.40 -13.51 9.99
C GLU A 154 -5.07 -12.14 9.95
N GLY A 155 -6.37 -12.06 10.25
CA GLY A 155 -7.10 -10.81 10.35
C GLY A 155 -6.55 -9.91 11.45
N ALA A 156 -6.31 -10.48 12.65
CA ALA A 156 -5.71 -9.77 13.78
C ALA A 156 -4.31 -9.24 13.44
N LYS A 157 -3.45 -10.07 12.85
CA LYS A 157 -2.12 -9.64 12.39
C LYS A 157 -2.20 -8.57 11.30
N THR A 158 -3.18 -8.66 10.41
CA THR A 158 -3.40 -7.63 9.37
C THR A 158 -3.75 -6.29 10.00
N TYR A 159 -4.70 -6.28 10.94
CA TYR A 159 -5.12 -5.09 11.67
C TYR A 159 -3.93 -4.42 12.37
N GLU A 160 -3.13 -5.20 13.10
CA GLU A 160 -1.94 -4.73 13.82
C GLU A 160 -0.84 -4.23 12.86
N LYS A 161 -0.37 -5.10 11.95
CA LYS A 161 0.79 -4.81 11.11
C LYS A 161 0.51 -3.69 10.12
N LEU A 162 -0.70 -3.59 9.58
CA LEU A 162 -1.07 -2.54 8.63
C LEU A 162 -1.67 -1.28 9.30
N SER A 163 -1.61 -1.21 10.64
CA SER A 163 -1.99 -0.03 11.42
C SER A 163 -3.45 0.41 11.19
N PHE A 164 -4.40 -0.54 11.19
CA PHE A 164 -5.81 -0.22 10.94
C PHE A 164 -6.41 0.66 12.03
N GLU A 165 -5.94 0.53 13.28
CA GLU A 165 -6.31 1.45 14.36
C GLU A 165 -6.03 2.92 14.01
N MET A 166 -4.91 3.20 13.34
CA MET A 166 -4.56 4.55 12.88
C MET A 166 -5.52 5.03 11.77
N LEU A 167 -6.00 4.12 10.93
CA LEU A 167 -7.03 4.42 9.94
C LEU A 167 -8.35 4.78 10.63
N GLU A 168 -8.81 3.99 11.61
CA GLU A 168 -10.03 4.26 12.38
C GLU A 168 -9.98 5.65 13.04
N ARG A 169 -8.87 5.95 13.72
CA ARG A 169 -8.65 7.24 14.39
C ARG A 169 -8.65 8.41 13.40
N SER A 170 -8.01 8.23 12.24
CA SER A 170 -7.99 9.24 11.17
C SER A 170 -9.41 9.60 10.71
N TYR A 171 -10.30 8.61 10.55
CA TYR A 171 -11.70 8.86 10.20
C TYR A 171 -12.46 9.57 11.32
N ALA A 172 -12.28 9.15 12.58
CA ALA A 172 -12.91 9.80 13.72
C ALA A 172 -12.52 11.29 13.81
N ILE A 173 -11.25 11.61 13.60
CA ILE A 173 -10.74 13.00 13.68
C ILE A 173 -11.19 13.84 12.50
N ASN A 174 -11.20 13.27 11.29
CA ASN A 174 -11.71 13.97 10.12
C ASN A 174 -13.22 14.25 10.23
N GLY A 175 -13.94 13.49 11.07
CA GLY A 175 -15.33 13.78 11.45
C GLY A 175 -15.47 14.79 12.60
N MET A 176 -14.38 15.16 13.27
CA MET A 176 -14.37 16.16 14.34
C MET A 176 -13.95 17.54 13.80
N HIS A 177 -14.36 18.59 14.52
CA HIS A 177 -14.15 20.02 14.26
C HIS A 177 -13.03 20.36 13.23
N PRO A 178 -13.31 21.11 12.13
CA PRO A 178 -12.41 21.28 10.98
C PRO A 178 -10.93 21.64 11.25
N PRO A 179 -10.61 22.48 12.26
CA PRO A 179 -9.23 22.73 12.67
C PRO A 179 -8.43 21.49 13.09
N LEU A 180 -9.07 20.52 13.75
CA LEU A 180 -8.41 19.30 14.22
C LEU A 180 -8.08 18.36 13.06
N ALA A 181 -8.99 18.24 12.09
CA ALA A 181 -8.75 17.51 10.84
C ALA A 181 -7.58 18.10 10.04
N SER A 182 -7.53 19.44 9.90
CA SER A 182 -6.42 20.12 9.20
C SER A 182 -5.06 19.93 9.89
N LEU A 183 -5.04 19.95 11.23
CA LEU A 183 -3.82 19.68 12.00
C LEU A 183 -3.36 18.23 11.82
N HIS A 184 -4.29 17.27 11.87
CA HIS A 184 -4.02 15.85 11.66
C HIS A 184 -3.39 15.57 10.29
N GLU A 185 -3.96 16.10 9.20
CA GLU A 185 -3.38 15.93 7.86
C GLU A 185 -1.96 16.49 7.73
N LYS A 186 -1.69 17.65 8.35
CA LYS A 186 -0.35 18.25 8.34
C LYS A 186 0.67 17.38 9.07
N ILE A 187 0.28 16.77 10.20
CA ILE A 187 1.12 15.86 10.96
C ILE A 187 1.38 14.57 10.18
N GLU A 188 0.36 13.96 9.57
CA GLU A 188 0.53 12.75 8.73
C GLU A 188 1.50 12.98 7.57
N ARG A 189 1.37 14.13 6.90
CA ARG A 189 2.27 14.50 5.81
C ARG A 189 3.71 14.65 6.31
N ALA A 190 3.90 15.28 7.47
CA ALA A 190 5.23 15.45 8.06
C ALA A 190 5.86 14.12 8.50
N ILE A 191 5.07 13.20 9.07
CA ILE A 191 5.52 11.83 9.40
C ILE A 191 5.94 11.08 8.15
N GLY A 192 5.13 11.13 7.07
CA GLY A 192 5.46 10.49 5.80
C GLY A 192 6.79 10.97 5.20
N VAL A 193 7.05 12.29 5.25
CA VAL A 193 8.32 12.89 4.82
C VAL A 193 9.47 12.46 5.74
N GLY A 194 9.28 12.49 7.06
CA GLY A 194 10.31 12.12 8.05
C GLY A 194 10.73 10.65 7.99
N LEU A 195 9.79 9.73 7.72
CA LEU A 195 10.10 8.30 7.52
C LEU A 195 10.90 8.02 6.24
N SER A 196 10.96 8.99 5.32
CA SER A 196 11.64 8.88 4.03
C SER A 196 13.10 9.36 4.07
N ALA A 197 13.53 10.02 5.15
CA ALA A 197 14.88 10.57 5.33
C ALA A 197 15.54 10.02 6.61
N MET A 198 16.83 9.64 6.56
CA MET A 198 17.54 9.07 7.72
C MET A 198 17.59 10.03 8.93
N GLU A 199 17.68 11.34 8.67
CA GLU A 199 17.66 12.39 9.69
C GLU A 199 16.25 12.71 10.21
N GLY A 200 15.21 12.27 9.50
CA GLY A 200 13.81 12.56 9.79
C GLY A 200 13.11 11.54 10.70
N GLN A 201 13.78 10.43 11.05
CA GLN A 201 13.18 9.37 11.85
C GLN A 201 12.83 9.82 13.28
N GLY A 202 13.71 10.57 13.94
CA GLY A 202 13.43 11.08 15.30
C GLY A 202 12.29 12.11 15.33
N LEU A 203 12.18 12.95 14.29
CA LEU A 203 11.06 13.87 14.13
C LEU A 203 9.76 13.12 13.81
N ALA A 204 9.81 12.08 12.98
CA ALA A 204 8.66 11.24 12.68
C ALA A 204 8.16 10.50 13.93
N GLU A 205 9.07 10.00 14.79
CA GLU A 205 8.73 9.40 16.08
C GLU A 205 8.11 10.41 17.05
N LEU A 206 8.70 11.61 17.18
CA LEU A 206 8.12 12.68 18.01
C LEU A 206 6.73 13.09 17.53
N LEU A 207 6.55 13.28 16.21
CA LEU A 207 5.27 13.60 15.62
C LEU A 207 4.26 12.45 15.81
N PHE A 208 4.71 11.19 15.77
CA PHE A 208 3.87 10.03 16.06
C PHE A 208 3.41 10.01 17.52
N GLU A 209 4.27 10.37 18.48
CA GLU A 209 3.91 10.47 19.89
C GLU A 209 3.03 11.70 20.21
N LEU A 210 3.30 12.85 19.58
CA LEU A 210 2.45 14.04 19.66
C LEU A 210 1.05 13.72 19.12
N LYS A 211 1.00 13.04 17.97
CA LYS A 211 -0.23 12.55 17.35
C LYS A 211 -0.99 11.60 18.27
N LYS A 212 -0.32 10.60 18.85
CA LYS A 212 -0.93 9.72 19.86
C LYS A 212 -1.50 10.50 21.05
N SER A 213 -0.82 11.56 21.48
CA SER A 213 -1.23 12.38 22.63
C SER A 213 -2.44 13.26 22.32
N ILE A 214 -2.49 13.88 21.13
CA ILE A 214 -3.69 14.57 20.63
C ILE A 214 -4.90 13.62 20.61
N TYR A 215 -4.67 12.35 20.33
CA TYR A 215 -5.73 11.33 20.28
C TYR A 215 -6.15 10.81 21.66
N LYS A 216 -5.41 11.17 22.71
CA LYS A 216 -5.73 10.86 24.12
C LYS A 216 -6.43 12.02 24.84
N ILE A 217 -6.57 13.19 24.21
CA ILE A 217 -7.36 14.31 24.75
C ILE A 217 -8.83 14.02 24.44
N ASN A 218 -9.38 13.07 25.21
CA ASN A 218 -10.78 12.84 25.52
C ASN A 218 -10.82 12.03 26.82
#